data_AF-A0A257JD00-F1
#
_entry.id   AF-A0A257JD00-F1
#
_cell.length_a   1.000
_cell.length_b   1.000
_cell.length_c   1.000
_cell.angle_alpha   90.00
_cell.angle_beta   90.00
_cell.angle_gamma   90.00
#
_symmetry.space_group_name_H-M   'P 1'
#
loop_
_entity.id
_entity.type
_entity.pdbx_description
1 polymer ?
#
loop_
_entity_poly.entity_id
_entity_poly.type
_entity_poly.pdbx_seq_one_letter_code
_entity_poly.pdbx_strand_id
1 'polypeptide(L)'
;MLHQVLHYLPAPEPALAEVARLVKPGGRLLIVDFAPHSHEELRTQDAHARLGFSDEQIAHWYAASGLEMEAVRELPGNELTVKLWLGRKAAGSGLRVVSA
;
A
#
# COMPACT_ATOMS: atom_id res chain seq x y z
N MET A 1 -8.11 -0.72 4.98
CA MET A 1 -7.97 -0.45 3.54
C MET A 1 -7.61 1.01 3.38
N LEU A 2 -6.71 1.33 2.46
CA LEU A 2 -6.40 2.69 2.04
C LEU A 2 -6.86 2.83 0.59
N HIS A 3 -7.72 3.79 0.29
CA HIS A 3 -8.37 3.94 -1.01
C HIS A 3 -8.22 5.36 -1.50
N GLN A 4 -7.37 5.57 -2.51
CA GLN A 4 -7.12 6.85 -3.19
C GLN A 4 -6.78 7.98 -2.21
N VAL A 5 -5.92 7.67 -1.24
CA VAL A 5 -5.48 8.63 -0.22
C VAL A 5 -3.96 8.75 -0.15
N LEU A 6 -3.21 7.79 -0.71
CA LEU A 6 -1.76 7.77 -0.57
C LEU A 6 -1.11 8.86 -1.43
N HIS A 7 -1.67 9.15 -2.60
CA HIS A 7 -1.16 10.20 -3.50
C HIS A 7 -1.28 11.62 -2.92
N TYR A 8 -2.07 11.83 -1.86
CA TYR A 8 -2.13 13.09 -1.13
C TYR A 8 -1.00 13.26 -0.12
N LEU A 9 -0.30 12.18 0.25
CA LEU A 9 0.74 12.23 1.27
C LEU A 9 2.11 12.58 0.65
N PRO A 10 2.74 13.68 1.06
CA PRO A 10 4.12 13.98 0.66
C PRO A 10 5.09 12.88 1.11
N ALA A 11 4.83 12.27 2.28
CA ALA A 11 5.56 11.13 2.82
C ALA A 11 4.57 10.00 3.21
N PRO A 12 4.27 9.06 2.30
CA PRO A 12 3.38 7.91 2.57
C PRO A 12 3.93 6.90 3.58
N GLU A 13 5.25 6.79 3.70
CA GLU A 13 5.92 5.70 4.42
C GLU A 13 5.56 5.65 5.91
N PRO A 14 5.58 6.77 6.67
CA PRO A 14 5.20 6.74 8.09
C PRO A 14 3.72 6.38 8.30
N ALA A 15 2.84 6.84 7.42
CA ALA A 15 1.42 6.50 7.48
C ALA A 15 1.19 5.01 7.20
N LEU A 16 1.90 4.45 6.22
CA LEU A 16 1.81 3.02 5.93
C LEU A 16 2.32 2.17 7.09
N ALA A 17 3.44 2.54 7.70
CA ALA A 17 3.99 1.84 8.86
C ALA A 17 2.99 1.81 10.03
N GLU A 18 2.32 2.94 10.31
CA GLU A 18 1.32 3.01 11.38
C GLU A 18 0.08 2.18 11.07
N VAL A 19 -0.40 2.19 9.82
CA VAL A 19 -1.51 1.33 9.41
C VAL A 19 -1.13 -0.15 9.51
N ALA A 20 0.06 -0.53 9.07
CA ALA A 20 0.57 -1.90 9.14
C ALA A 20 0.73 -2.40 10.59
N ARG A 21 1.07 -1.51 11.53
CA ARG A 21 1.12 -1.82 12.97
C ARG A 21 -0.24 -2.31 13.48
N LEU A 22 -1.34 -1.71 13.01
CA LEU A 22 -2.72 -2.05 13.37
C LEU A 22 -3.24 -3.34 12.72
N VAL A 23 -2.59 -3.82 11.66
CA VAL A 23 -2.95 -5.09 11.02
C VAL A 23 -2.62 -6.24 11.99
N LYS A 24 -3.61 -7.06 12.32
CA LYS A 24 -3.42 -8.27 13.13
C LYS A 24 -2.52 -9.29 12.42
N PRO A 25 -1.83 -10.19 13.14
CA PRO A 25 -1.10 -11.28 12.50
C PRO A 25 -2.01 -12.13 11.59
N GLY A 26 -1.53 -12.48 10.40
CA GLY A 26 -2.33 -13.13 9.34
C GLY A 26 -3.38 -12.23 8.68
N GLY A 27 -3.50 -10.97 9.12
CA GLY A 27 -4.37 -9.97 8.53
C GLY A 27 -3.82 -9.42 7.22
N ARG A 28 -4.65 -8.65 6.52
CA ARG A 28 -4.33 -8.06 5.23
C ARG A 28 -4.54 -6.55 5.23
N LEU A 29 -3.75 -5.86 4.40
CA LEU A 29 -3.90 -4.45 4.08
C LEU A 29 -4.03 -4.31 2.57
N LEU A 30 -5.14 -3.75 2.10
CA LEU A 30 -5.32 -3.37 0.70
C LEU A 30 -5.01 -1.88 0.53
N ILE A 31 -4.12 -1.55 -0.40
CA ILE A 31 -3.94 -0.21 -0.96
C ILE A 31 -4.58 -0.20 -2.35
N VAL A 32 -5.44 0.78 -2.59
CA VAL A 32 -6.02 1.08 -3.89
C VAL A 32 -5.61 2.49 -4.25
N ASP A 33 -4.80 2.68 -5.29
CA ASP A 33 -4.34 4.00 -5.71
C ASP A 33 -3.92 3.99 -7.19
N PHE A 34 -3.44 5.11 -7.71
CA PHE A 34 -3.09 5.21 -9.13
C PHE A 34 -1.75 4.54 -9.47
N ALA A 35 -1.68 3.91 -10.64
CA ALA A 35 -0.41 3.58 -11.30
C ALA A 35 0.36 4.87 -11.63
N PRO A 36 1.69 4.81 -11.88
CA PRO A 36 2.45 5.99 -12.25
C PRO A 36 1.88 6.64 -13.51
N HIS A 37 1.78 7.97 -13.52
CA HIS A 37 1.26 8.73 -14.65
C HIS A 37 1.94 10.11 -14.76
N SER A 38 1.70 10.81 -15.87
CA SER A 38 2.33 12.12 -16.16
C SER A 38 1.37 13.32 -16.13
N HIS A 39 0.13 13.13 -15.68
CA HIS A 39 -0.87 14.21 -15.48
C HIS A 39 -0.49 15.18 -14.34
N GLU A 40 0.44 16.09 -14.60
CA GLU A 40 0.92 17.10 -13.65
C GLU A 40 -0.18 18.11 -13.25
N GLU A 41 -1.19 18.32 -14.09
CA GLU A 41 -2.33 19.20 -13.81
C GLU A 41 -3.03 18.84 -12.49
N LEU A 42 -3.07 17.54 -12.16
CA LEU A 42 -3.70 17.01 -10.94
C LEU A 42 -3.01 17.46 -9.66
N ARG A 43 -1.74 17.91 -9.72
CA ARG A 43 -1.07 18.50 -8.56
C ARG A 43 -1.71 19.82 -8.14
N THR A 44 -2.16 20.59 -9.11
CA THR A 44 -2.71 21.94 -8.90
C THR A 44 -4.22 21.94 -8.77
N GLN A 45 -4.91 21.08 -9.53
CA GLN A 45 -6.38 21.04 -9.58
C GLN A 45 -6.96 20.17 -8.46
N ASP A 46 -6.32 19.03 -8.19
CA ASP A 46 -6.82 18.03 -7.25
C ASP A 46 -5.89 17.83 -6.06
N ALA A 47 -4.82 18.61 -5.93
CA ALA A 47 -3.84 18.56 -4.85
C ALA A 47 -3.05 17.24 -4.73
N HIS A 48 -2.82 16.54 -5.85
CA HIS A 48 -1.95 15.35 -5.86
C HIS A 48 -0.52 15.70 -5.42
N ALA A 49 -0.09 15.19 -4.27
CA ALA A 49 1.29 15.27 -3.82
C ALA A 49 2.20 14.29 -4.58
N ARG A 50 1.65 13.20 -5.13
CA ARG A 50 2.33 12.20 -5.96
C ARG A 50 1.48 11.81 -7.17
N LEU A 51 2.13 11.39 -8.26
CA LEU A 51 1.48 11.02 -9.52
C LEU A 51 1.44 9.49 -9.68
N GLY A 52 0.82 8.84 -8.71
CA GLY A 52 0.74 7.39 -8.63
C GLY A 52 2.01 6.70 -8.10
N PHE A 53 1.99 5.37 -8.10
CA PHE A 53 2.98 4.51 -7.44
C PHE A 53 3.25 3.25 -8.27
N SER A 54 4.51 2.81 -8.31
CA SER A 54 4.89 1.55 -8.97
C SER A 54 4.69 0.34 -8.06
N ASP A 55 4.63 -0.86 -8.66
CA ASP A 55 4.52 -2.11 -7.92
C ASP A 55 5.73 -2.33 -7.00
N GLU A 56 6.93 -2.01 -7.48
CA GLU A 56 8.19 -2.12 -6.73
C GLU A 56 8.21 -1.17 -5.53
N GLN A 57 7.70 0.04 -5.70
CA GLN A 57 7.64 1.03 -4.63
C GLN A 57 6.69 0.57 -3.51
N ILE A 58 5.48 0.11 -3.86
CA ILE A 58 4.54 -0.41 -2.87
C ILE A 58 5.06 -1.70 -2.22
N ALA A 59 5.68 -2.60 -2.99
CA ALA A 59 6.30 -3.81 -2.45
C ALA A 59 7.38 -3.48 -1.41
N HIS A 60 8.25 -2.52 -1.73
CA HIS A 60 9.31 -2.07 -0.85
C HIS A 60 8.74 -1.50 0.46
N TRP A 61 7.71 -0.66 0.38
CA TRP A 61 7.08 -0.09 1.58
C TRP A 61 6.31 -1.12 2.40
N TYR A 62 5.66 -2.10 1.76
CA TYR A 62 5.08 -3.24 2.47
C TYR A 62 6.15 -4.02 3.24
N ALA A 63 7.24 -4.40 2.58
CA ALA A 63 8.34 -5.12 3.22
C ALA A 63 8.92 -4.33 4.41
N ALA A 64 9.17 -3.04 4.23
CA ALA A 64 9.64 -2.15 5.29
C ALA A 64 8.64 -2.02 6.47
N SER A 65 7.36 -2.26 6.22
CA SER A 65 6.27 -2.22 7.21
C SER A 65 5.91 -3.61 7.78
N GLY A 66 6.68 -4.66 7.47
CA GLY A 66 6.43 -6.03 7.95
C GLY A 66 5.24 -6.71 7.27
N LEU A 67 4.89 -6.29 6.06
CA LEU A 67 3.88 -6.89 5.19
C LEU A 67 4.57 -7.52 3.98
N GLU A 68 4.02 -8.63 3.49
CA GLU A 68 4.40 -9.26 2.22
C GLU A 68 3.36 -8.92 1.16
N MET A 69 3.78 -8.59 -0.06
CA MET A 69 2.85 -8.34 -1.15
C MET A 69 2.25 -9.68 -1.64
N GLU A 70 0.97 -9.90 -1.32
CA GLU A 70 0.23 -11.13 -1.62
C GLU A 70 -0.30 -11.14 -3.05
N ALA A 71 -0.79 -9.99 -3.55
CA ALA A 71 -1.34 -9.87 -4.89
C ALA A 71 -1.29 -8.44 -5.40
N VAL A 72 -1.21 -8.31 -6.72
CA VAL A 72 -1.37 -7.04 -7.44
C VAL A 72 -2.43 -7.22 -8.50
N ARG A 73 -3.34 -6.25 -8.63
CA ARG A 73 -4.29 -6.16 -9.74
C ARG A 73 -4.31 -4.76 -10.28
N GLU A 74 -4.70 -4.64 -11.54
CA GLU A 74 -4.92 -3.36 -12.20
C GLU A 74 -6.34 -3.28 -12.74
N LEU A 75 -6.87 -2.07 -12.75
CA LEU A 75 -8.13 -1.69 -13.35
C LEU A 75 -7.81 -0.55 -14.32
N PRO A 76 -7.70 -0.85 -15.63
CA PRO A 76 -7.42 0.18 -16.61
C PRO A 76 -8.57 1.19 -16.62
N GLY A 77 -8.22 2.47 -16.52
CA GLY A 77 -9.14 3.57 -16.79
C GLY A 77 -8.80 4.23 -18.13
N ASN A 78 -9.59 5.23 -18.52
CA ASN A 78 -9.33 5.95 -19.76
C ASN A 78 -8.05 6.81 -19.66
N GLU A 79 -7.97 7.62 -18.60
CA GLU A 79 -6.83 8.52 -18.34
C GLU A 79 -5.91 7.98 -17.24
N LEU A 80 -6.50 7.41 -16.18
CA LEU A 80 -5.76 6.92 -15.02
C LEU A 80 -6.03 5.44 -14.79
N THR A 81 -4.96 4.66 -14.66
CA THR A 81 -5.05 3.25 -14.23
C THR A 81 -5.05 3.16 -12.72
N VAL A 82 -6.00 2.43 -12.16
CA VAL A 82 -6.06 2.14 -10.72
C VAL A 82 -5.38 0.81 -10.45
N LYS A 83 -4.60 0.74 -9.39
CA LYS A 83 -3.89 -0.45 -8.93
C LYS A 83 -4.39 -0.85 -7.55
N LEU A 84 -4.45 -2.16 -7.34
CA LEU A 84 -4.86 -2.79 -6.09
C LEU A 84 -3.68 -3.64 -5.62
N TRP A 85 -2.99 -3.20 -4.57
CA TRP A 85 -1.92 -3.96 -3.93
C TRP A 85 -2.45 -4.54 -2.63
N LEU A 86 -2.44 -5.86 -2.51
CA LEU A 86 -2.85 -6.56 -1.31
C LEU A 86 -1.60 -7.02 -0.56
N GLY A 87 -1.35 -6.46 0.61
CA GLY A 87 -0.32 -6.91 1.55
C GLY A 87 -0.88 -7.84 2.63
N ARG A 88 -0.08 -8.80 3.09
CA ARG A 88 -0.39 -9.70 4.21
C ARG A 88 0.65 -9.57 5.30
N LYS A 89 0.20 -9.50 6.55
CA LYS A 89 1.08 -9.62 7.72
C LYS A 89 1.29 -11.10 8.02
N ALA A 90 2.54 -11.50 8.28
CA ALA A 90 2.83 -12.87 8.68
C ALA A 90 1.90 -13.31 9.82
N ALA A 91 1.39 -14.54 9.74
CA ALA A 91 0.74 -15.15 10.89
C ALA A 91 1.82 -15.30 11.96
N GLY A 92 1.65 -14.63 13.10
CA GLY A 92 2.62 -14.72 14.18
C GLY A 92 2.84 -16.18 14.52
N SER A 93 4.08 -16.63 14.57
CA SER A 93 4.39 -17.94 15.12
C SER A 93 3.89 -17.91 16.56
N GLY A 94 2.74 -18.53 16.83
CA GLY A 94 2.28 -18.71 18.19
C GLY A 94 3.44 -19.30 18.98
N LEU A 95 3.89 -18.60 20.01
CA LEU A 95 4.98 -19.05 20.85
C LEU A 95 4.56 -20.44 21.38
N ARG A 96 5.13 -21.51 20.83
CA ARG A 96 4.93 -22.84 21.41
C ARG A 96 5.73 -22.84 22.70
N VAL A 97 5.04 -22.68 23.82
CA VAL A 97 5.60 -23.05 25.12
C VAL A 97 5.85 -24.56 25.04
N VAL A 98 7.11 -24.94 24.89
CA VAL A 98 7.52 -26.34 24.98
C VAL A 98 7.62 -26.64 26.47
N SER A 99 6.58 -27.26 27.03
CA SER A 99 6.64 -27.79 28.39
C SER A 99 7.61 -28.98 28.40
N ALA A 100 8.62 -28.91 29.26
CA ALA A 100 9.55 -30.02 29.56
C ALA A 100 8.93 -30.99 30.57
#